data_AF-A0A543K5U9-F1
#
_entry.id   AF-A0A543K5U9-F1
#
_cell.length_a   1.000
_cell.length_b   1.000
_cell.length_c   1.000
_cell.angle_alpha   90.00
_cell.angle_beta   90.00
_cell.angle_gamma   90.00
#
_symmetry.space_group_name_H-M   'P 1'
#
loop_
_entity.id
_entity.type
_entity.pdbx_description
1 polymer ?
#
loop_
_entity_poly.entity_id
_entity_poly.type
_entity_poly.pdbx_seq_one_letter_code
_entity_poly.pdbx_strand_id
1 'polypeptide(L)'
;MQRIQRMATALLPVMGVFCLFYVIFTGHDALDLAILTPERWLESRYADPQAQIAQSTRIIAAFAMLSPVIAGLVAVFMAIYVLNLVRQGVLFDERIAQGFRVAGVATAVSGILGMAISWLRPTILSWHNQGGALAPDVFFHSDTAGLIVCGAMFWLVGWIMREAIRIADDNEGFV
;
A
#
# COMPACT_ATOMS: atom_id res chain seq x y z
N MET A 1 -19.23 -9.35 23.44
CA MET A 1 -17.99 -8.53 23.53
C MET A 1 -16.70 -9.35 23.68
N GLN A 2 -16.54 -10.18 24.73
CA GLN A 2 -15.24 -10.81 25.06
C GLN A 2 -14.61 -11.64 23.94
N ARG A 3 -15.40 -12.36 23.14
CA ARG A 3 -14.89 -13.16 22.00
C ARG A 3 -14.23 -12.28 20.92
N ILE A 4 -14.83 -11.14 20.59
CA ILE A 4 -14.33 -10.20 19.59
C ILE A 4 -13.02 -9.55 20.08
N GLN A 5 -12.97 -9.14 21.35
CA GLN A 5 -11.77 -8.58 21.96
C GLN A 5 -10.60 -9.58 21.98
N ARG A 6 -10.87 -10.85 22.30
CA ARG A 6 -9.85 -11.92 22.26
C ARG A 6 -9.33 -12.15 20.84
N MET A 7 -10.20 -12.16 19.84
CA MET A 7 -9.80 -12.28 18.43
C MET A 7 -8.94 -11.09 17.99
N ALA A 8 -9.35 -9.86 18.31
CA ALA A 8 -8.56 -8.67 18.00
C ALA A 8 -7.18 -8.70 18.67
N THR A 9 -7.11 -9.17 19.93
CA THR A 9 -5.86 -9.32 20.67
C THR A 9 -4.94 -10.35 20.02
N ALA A 10 -5.48 -11.47 19.54
CA ALA A 10 -4.72 -12.49 18.84
C ALA A 10 -4.22 -12.04 17.46
N LEU A 11 -4.99 -11.19 16.76
CA LEU A 11 -4.62 -10.69 15.43
C LEU A 11 -3.56 -9.58 15.45
N LEU A 12 -3.49 -8.78 16.51
CA LEU A 12 -2.49 -7.71 16.64
C LEU A 12 -1.03 -8.17 16.48
N PRO A 13 -0.53 -9.22 17.15
CA PRO A 13 0.83 -9.69 16.95
C PRO A 13 1.06 -10.23 15.53
N VAL A 14 0.05 -10.87 14.93
CA VAL A 14 0.11 -11.34 13.53
C VAL A 14 0.28 -10.14 12.58
N MET A 15 -0.47 -9.06 12.79
CA MET A 15 -0.34 -7.83 12.01
C MET A 15 1.00 -7.14 12.24
N GLY A 16 1.54 -7.18 13.47
CA GLY A 16 2.87 -6.66 13.77
C GLY A 16 3.96 -7.41 13.02
N VAL A 17 3.91 -8.74 13.01
CA VAL A 17 4.82 -9.59 12.23
C VAL A 17 4.66 -9.29 10.74
N PHE A 18 3.43 -9.25 10.22
CA PHE A 18 3.17 -8.90 8.83
C PHE A 18 3.78 -7.55 8.46
N CYS A 19 3.65 -6.53 9.31
CA CYS A 19 4.23 -5.21 9.08
C CYS A 19 5.77 -5.28 8.97
N LEU A 20 6.44 -6.03 9.84
CA LEU A 20 7.89 -6.24 9.77
C LEU A 20 8.29 -6.93 8.47
N PHE A 21 7.62 -8.04 8.12
CA PHE A 21 7.87 -8.74 6.87
C PHE A 21 7.62 -7.85 5.65
N TYR A 22 6.54 -7.05 5.65
CA TYR A 22 6.21 -6.17 4.55
C TYR A 22 7.29 -5.12 4.31
N VAL A 23 7.84 -4.51 5.38
CA VAL A 23 8.97 -3.57 5.28
C VAL A 23 10.24 -4.27 4.82
N ILE A 24 10.57 -5.42 5.44
CA ILE A 24 11.83 -6.14 5.18
C ILE A 24 11.88 -6.70 3.77
N PHE A 25 10.79 -7.23 3.22
CA PHE A 25 10.81 -7.81 1.88
C PHE A 25 10.51 -6.74 0.82
N THR A 26 9.36 -6.07 0.93
CA THR A 26 8.90 -5.13 -0.11
C THR A 26 9.70 -3.82 -0.10
N GLY A 27 10.01 -3.30 1.09
CA GLY A 27 10.78 -2.08 1.24
C GLY A 27 12.25 -2.27 0.87
N HIS A 28 12.84 -3.40 1.27
CA HIS A 28 14.20 -3.76 0.88
C HIS A 28 14.30 -3.90 -0.64
N ASP A 29 13.45 -4.69 -1.29
CA ASP A 29 13.54 -4.88 -2.75
C ASP A 29 13.45 -3.56 -3.52
N ALA A 30 12.58 -2.64 -3.09
CA ALA A 30 12.45 -1.31 -3.68
C ALA A 30 13.73 -0.46 -3.52
N LEU A 31 14.37 -0.51 -2.35
CA LEU A 31 15.60 0.21 -2.06
C LEU A 31 16.84 -0.46 -2.66
N ASP A 32 16.83 -1.78 -2.76
CA ASP A 32 17.96 -2.60 -3.18
C ASP A 32 18.22 -2.39 -4.66
N LEU A 33 17.16 -2.45 -5.47
CA LEU A 33 17.22 -2.16 -6.89
C LEU A 33 17.70 -0.74 -7.19
N ALA A 34 17.34 0.25 -6.35
CA ALA A 34 17.59 1.66 -6.65
C ALA A 34 18.90 2.20 -6.03
N ILE A 35 19.22 1.84 -4.78
CA ILE A 35 20.27 2.49 -3.97
C ILE A 35 21.24 1.48 -3.36
N LEU A 36 20.77 0.40 -2.72
CA LEU A 36 21.66 -0.44 -1.89
C LEU A 36 22.60 -1.34 -2.70
N THR A 37 22.11 -1.92 -3.80
CA THR A 37 22.94 -2.70 -4.74
C THR A 37 22.73 -2.19 -6.18
N PRO A 38 23.41 -1.10 -6.56
CA PRO A 38 23.18 -0.48 -7.86
C PRO A 38 23.51 -1.37 -9.07
N GLU A 39 24.30 -2.42 -8.85
CA GLU A 39 24.64 -3.43 -9.85
C GLU A 39 23.40 -4.23 -10.30
N ARG A 40 22.43 -4.47 -9.40
CA ARG A 40 21.16 -5.13 -9.75
C ARG A 40 20.32 -4.36 -10.77
N TRP A 41 20.52 -3.05 -10.87
CA TRP A 41 19.89 -2.27 -11.92
C TRP A 41 20.35 -2.73 -13.31
N LEU A 42 21.65 -3.03 -13.45
CA LEU A 42 22.26 -3.50 -14.70
C LEU A 42 21.91 -4.96 -15.01
N GLU A 43 21.56 -5.76 -14.00
CA GLU A 43 21.02 -7.11 -14.19
C GLU A 43 19.59 -7.11 -14.77
N SER A 44 18.91 -5.96 -14.74
CA SER A 44 17.55 -5.87 -15.28
C SER A 44 17.54 -6.00 -16.80
N ARG A 45 16.53 -6.69 -17.35
CA ARG A 45 16.34 -6.85 -18.81
C ARG A 45 16.20 -5.54 -19.60
N TYR A 46 16.04 -4.41 -18.90
CA TYR A 46 15.76 -3.11 -19.48
C TYR A 46 16.98 -2.19 -19.47
N ALA A 47 18.04 -2.50 -18.71
CA ALA A 47 19.23 -1.68 -18.63
C ALA A 47 20.33 -2.24 -19.53
N ASP A 48 21.05 -1.38 -20.23
CA ASP A 48 22.26 -1.74 -20.96
C ASP A 48 23.40 -1.97 -19.93
N PRO A 49 24.17 -3.09 -20.02
CA PRO A 49 25.30 -3.34 -19.14
C PRO A 49 26.35 -2.21 -19.12
N GLN A 50 26.39 -1.38 -20.16
CA GLN A 50 27.30 -0.23 -20.26
C GLN A 50 26.66 1.11 -19.85
N ALA A 51 25.39 1.12 -19.41
CA ALA A 51 24.69 2.35 -19.04
C ALA A 51 25.32 2.99 -17.78
N GLN A 52 25.70 4.26 -17.91
CA GLN A 52 26.12 5.07 -16.76
C GLN A 52 24.89 5.75 -16.15
N ILE A 53 24.40 5.20 -15.05
CA ILE A 53 23.18 5.68 -14.40
C ILE A 53 23.52 6.84 -13.46
N ALA A 54 22.94 8.01 -13.71
CA ALA A 54 23.09 9.17 -12.82
C ALA A 54 22.48 8.90 -11.44
N GLN A 55 23.14 9.38 -10.37
CA GLN A 55 22.66 9.22 -8.99
C GLN A 55 21.29 9.87 -8.76
N SER A 56 21.00 11.00 -9.42
CA SER A 56 19.69 11.66 -9.36
C SER A 56 18.56 10.75 -9.83
N THR A 57 18.80 9.96 -10.87
CA THR A 57 17.80 9.04 -11.43
C THR A 57 17.52 7.87 -10.49
N ARG A 58 18.56 7.38 -9.82
CA ARG A 58 18.43 6.35 -8.77
C ARG A 58 17.57 6.84 -7.60
N ILE A 59 17.79 8.08 -7.15
CA ILE A 59 16.99 8.67 -6.07
C ILE A 59 15.53 8.80 -6.49
N ILE A 60 15.26 9.32 -7.70
CA ILE A 60 13.89 9.44 -8.22
C ILE A 60 13.22 8.07 -8.31
N ALA A 61 13.92 7.07 -8.82
CA ALA A 61 13.41 5.70 -8.91
C ALA A 61 13.14 5.10 -7.53
N ALA A 62 13.99 5.33 -6.54
CA ALA A 62 13.78 4.88 -5.17
C ALA A 62 12.48 5.47 -4.59
N PHE A 63 12.25 6.77 -4.73
CA PHE A 63 11.00 7.40 -4.29
C PHE A 63 9.79 6.86 -5.02
N ALA A 64 9.89 6.67 -6.34
CA ALA A 64 8.83 6.11 -7.15
C ALA A 64 8.47 4.69 -6.68
N MET A 65 9.47 3.82 -6.48
CA MET A 65 9.31 2.43 -6.05
C MET A 65 8.88 2.28 -4.58
N LEU A 66 9.23 3.23 -3.71
CA LEU A 66 8.78 3.24 -2.31
C LEU A 66 7.35 3.76 -2.15
N SER A 67 6.85 4.56 -3.08
CA SER A 67 5.52 5.17 -2.96
C SER A 67 4.36 4.16 -2.74
N PRO A 68 4.29 3.00 -3.43
CA PRO A 68 3.27 1.99 -3.16
C PRO A 68 3.47 1.33 -1.80
N VAL A 69 4.73 1.16 -1.37
CA VAL A 69 5.09 0.56 -0.07
C VAL A 69 4.60 1.45 1.07
N ILE A 70 4.85 2.76 0.98
CA ILE A 70 4.40 3.74 1.98
C ILE A 70 2.87 3.74 2.07
N ALA A 71 2.16 3.75 0.93
CA ALA A 71 0.71 3.65 0.92
C ALA A 71 0.20 2.35 1.57
N GLY A 72 0.84 1.21 1.27
CA GLY A 72 0.52 -0.07 1.90
C GLY A 72 0.77 -0.06 3.41
N LEU A 73 1.85 0.57 3.88
CA LEU A 73 2.12 0.72 5.32
C LEU A 73 1.04 1.53 6.02
N VAL A 74 0.57 2.63 5.41
CA VAL A 74 -0.55 3.40 5.95
C VAL A 74 -1.79 2.52 6.11
N ALA A 75 -2.09 1.66 5.12
CA ALA A 75 -3.21 0.73 5.22
C ALA A 75 -3.05 -0.27 6.38
N VAL A 76 -1.86 -0.84 6.54
CA VAL A 76 -1.54 -1.78 7.62
C VAL A 76 -1.65 -1.10 9.00
N PHE A 77 -1.09 0.10 9.15
CA PHE A 77 -1.19 0.85 10.40
C PHE A 77 -2.64 1.20 10.74
N MET A 78 -3.47 1.55 9.76
CA MET A 78 -4.90 1.78 9.98
C MET A 78 -5.64 0.50 10.37
N ALA A 79 -5.29 -0.65 9.80
CA ALA A 79 -5.84 -1.93 10.22
C ALA A 79 -5.45 -2.28 11.67
N ILE A 80 -4.18 -2.06 12.05
CA ILE A 80 -3.71 -2.22 13.43
C ILE A 80 -4.46 -1.26 14.38
N TYR A 81 -4.65 -0.01 13.97
CA TYR A 81 -5.40 0.98 14.72
C TYR A 81 -6.85 0.54 14.96
N VAL A 82 -7.55 0.09 13.92
CA VAL A 82 -8.92 -0.44 14.04
C VAL A 82 -8.96 -1.67 14.95
N LEU A 83 -8.04 -2.62 14.80
CA LEU A 83 -7.96 -3.79 15.68
C LEU A 83 -7.72 -3.39 17.14
N ASN A 84 -6.91 -2.36 17.40
CA ASN A 84 -6.68 -1.86 18.74
C ASN A 84 -7.93 -1.20 19.35
N LEU A 85 -8.71 -0.45 18.56
CA LEU A 85 -10.01 0.09 19.01
C LEU A 85 -10.98 -1.04 19.38
N VAL A 86 -11.07 -2.06 18.53
CA VAL A 86 -11.90 -3.25 18.78
C VAL A 86 -11.46 -3.99 20.04
N ARG A 87 -10.15 -4.10 20.28
CA ARG A 87 -9.59 -4.67 21.52
C ARG A 87 -10.03 -3.88 22.75
N GLN A 88 -10.08 -2.55 22.67
CA GLN A 88 -10.54 -1.67 23.75
C GLN A 88 -12.06 -1.74 23.98
N GLY A 89 -12.80 -2.49 23.15
CA GLY A 89 -14.26 -2.63 23.25
C GLY A 89 -15.04 -1.56 22.51
N VAL A 90 -14.37 -0.69 21.74
CA VAL A 90 -15.02 0.25 20.84
C VAL A 90 -15.56 -0.54 19.64
N LEU A 91 -16.87 -0.49 19.42
CA LEU A 91 -17.57 -1.13 18.31
C LEU A 91 -18.59 -0.13 17.76
N PHE A 92 -18.76 -0.08 16.43
CA PHE A 92 -19.69 0.83 15.76
C PHE A 92 -19.46 2.32 16.10
N ASP A 93 -18.22 2.77 15.97
CA ASP A 93 -17.79 4.15 16.24
C ASP A 93 -17.25 4.79 14.95
N GLU A 94 -17.42 6.11 14.82
CA GLU A 94 -16.94 6.88 13.65
C GLU A 94 -15.44 6.69 13.43
N ARG A 95 -14.65 6.48 14.50
CA ARG A 95 -13.21 6.19 14.41
C ARG A 95 -12.91 4.89 13.67
N ILE A 96 -13.75 3.87 13.86
CA ILE A 96 -13.60 2.59 13.15
C ILE A 96 -13.99 2.79 11.68
N ALA A 97 -15.08 3.49 11.41
CA ALA A 97 -15.53 3.83 10.06
C ALA A 97 -14.44 4.61 9.30
N GLN A 98 -13.85 5.63 9.92
CA GLN A 98 -12.74 6.39 9.36
C GLN A 98 -11.49 5.52 9.15
N GLY A 99 -11.15 4.65 10.10
CA GLY A 99 -10.04 3.71 9.96
C GLY A 99 -10.19 2.80 8.73
N PHE A 100 -11.37 2.23 8.51
CA PHE A 100 -11.69 1.45 7.30
C PHE A 100 -11.58 2.27 6.01
N ARG A 101 -12.06 3.52 6.02
CA ARG A 101 -11.97 4.42 4.86
C ARG A 101 -10.53 4.75 4.50
N VAL A 102 -9.71 5.13 5.48
CA VAL A 102 -8.30 5.46 5.24
C VAL A 102 -7.53 4.22 4.82
N ALA A 103 -7.75 3.07 5.48
CA ALA A 103 -7.14 1.80 5.07
C ALA A 103 -7.53 1.43 3.63
N GLY A 104 -8.80 1.59 3.26
CA GLY A 104 -9.30 1.33 1.92
C GLY A 104 -8.67 2.23 0.86
N VAL A 105 -8.64 3.54 1.09
CA VAL A 105 -7.98 4.49 0.17
C VAL A 105 -6.50 4.18 0.05
N ALA A 106 -5.80 3.98 1.16
CA ALA A 106 -4.37 3.68 1.16
C ALA A 106 -4.05 2.37 0.41
N THR A 107 -4.89 1.34 0.57
CA THR A 107 -4.76 0.07 -0.17
C THR A 107 -4.98 0.27 -1.67
N ALA A 108 -6.02 1.00 -2.06
CA ALA A 108 -6.31 1.27 -3.47
C ALA A 108 -5.20 2.12 -4.11
N VAL A 109 -4.73 3.16 -3.42
CA VAL A 109 -3.61 4.00 -3.85
C VAL A 109 -2.32 3.18 -3.99
N SER A 110 -2.04 2.26 -3.07
CA SER A 110 -0.90 1.34 -3.17
C SER A 110 -0.98 0.50 -4.46
N GLY A 111 -2.15 -0.07 -4.78
CA GLY A 111 -2.38 -0.81 -6.03
C GLY A 111 -2.20 0.06 -7.28
N ILE A 112 -2.77 1.27 -7.30
CA ILE A 112 -2.66 2.22 -8.42
C ILE A 112 -1.20 2.63 -8.64
N LEU A 113 -0.47 2.96 -7.56
CA LEU A 113 0.94 3.32 -7.65
C LEU A 113 1.77 2.12 -8.11
N GLY A 114 1.52 0.91 -7.58
CA GLY A 114 2.20 -0.31 -8.03
C GLY A 114 2.00 -0.58 -9.53
N MET A 115 0.79 -0.35 -10.03
CA MET A 115 0.48 -0.45 -11.46
C MET A 115 1.23 0.62 -12.28
N ALA A 116 1.22 1.88 -11.82
CA ALA A 116 1.94 2.97 -12.48
C ALA A 116 3.46 2.73 -12.52
N ILE A 117 4.04 2.19 -11.44
CA ILE A 117 5.45 1.82 -11.40
C ILE A 117 5.74 0.66 -12.35
N SER A 118 4.88 -0.36 -12.40
CA SER A 118 5.05 -1.47 -13.34
C SER A 118 5.06 -0.98 -14.80
N TRP A 119 4.21 -0.01 -15.11
CA TRP A 119 4.14 0.62 -16.43
C TRP A 119 5.37 1.46 -16.78
N LEU A 120 5.86 2.26 -15.83
CA LEU A 120 7.00 3.17 -16.02
C LEU A 120 8.36 2.51 -15.83
N ARG A 121 8.42 1.31 -15.23
CA ARG A 121 9.66 0.61 -14.89
C ARG A 121 10.60 0.44 -16.10
N PRO A 122 10.15 0.02 -17.31
CA PRO A 122 11.02 -0.08 -18.46
C PRO A 122 11.68 1.27 -18.80
N THR A 123 10.90 2.36 -18.80
CA THR A 123 11.37 3.71 -19.12
C THR A 123 12.34 4.24 -18.08
N ILE A 124 12.07 4.04 -16.79
CA ILE A 124 12.95 4.47 -15.69
C ILE A 124 14.29 3.75 -15.79
N LEU A 125 14.27 2.43 -15.97
CA LEU A 125 15.49 1.62 -15.94
C LEU A 125 16.36 1.82 -17.19
N SER A 126 15.75 2.09 -18.34
CA SER A 126 16.42 2.28 -19.63
C SER A 126 16.80 3.71 -19.96
N TRP A 127 16.48 4.67 -19.09
CA TRP A 127 16.67 6.11 -19.35
C TRP A 127 18.10 6.48 -19.78
N HIS A 128 19.09 5.75 -19.27
CA HIS A 128 20.52 5.97 -19.53
C HIS A 128 21.11 4.96 -20.53
N ASN A 129 20.28 4.17 -21.23
CA ASN A 129 20.76 3.25 -22.25
C ASN A 129 21.27 4.02 -23.47
N GLN A 130 22.26 3.47 -24.19
CA GLN A 130 22.80 4.10 -25.39
C GLN A 130 21.74 4.26 -26.49
N GLY A 131 20.78 3.33 -26.57
CA GLY A 131 19.64 3.40 -27.49
C GLY A 131 18.51 4.34 -27.06
N GLY A 132 18.66 5.03 -25.92
CA GLY A 132 17.61 5.85 -25.31
C GLY A 132 16.60 5.06 -24.48
N ALA A 133 15.62 5.78 -23.93
CA ALA A 133 14.61 5.21 -23.06
C ALA A 133 13.63 4.31 -23.83
N LEU A 134 13.39 3.12 -23.31
CA LEU A 134 12.34 2.21 -23.75
C LEU A 134 10.97 2.82 -23.46
N ALA A 135 10.04 2.57 -24.37
CA ALA A 135 8.64 2.95 -24.19
C ALA A 135 8.04 2.27 -22.94
N PRO A 136 7.08 2.93 -22.27
CA PRO A 136 6.32 2.33 -21.19
C PRO A 136 5.63 1.04 -21.65
N ASP A 137 5.67 -0.01 -20.83
CA ASP A 137 5.05 -1.31 -21.15
C ASP A 137 3.79 -1.51 -20.31
N VAL A 138 2.63 -1.57 -20.96
CA VAL A 138 1.34 -1.71 -20.26
C VAL A 138 1.14 -3.18 -19.93
N PHE A 139 1.54 -3.55 -18.71
CA PHE A 139 1.28 -4.89 -18.18
C PHE A 139 0.33 -4.82 -16.98
N PHE A 140 -0.83 -5.44 -17.14
CA PHE A 140 -1.84 -5.52 -16.09
C PHE A 140 -1.66 -6.81 -15.30
N HIS A 141 -1.32 -6.68 -14.02
CA HIS A 141 -1.21 -7.84 -13.12
C HIS A 141 -2.48 -7.95 -12.27
N SER A 142 -3.02 -9.16 -12.14
CA SER A 142 -4.28 -9.41 -11.42
C SER A 142 -4.21 -9.09 -9.93
N ASP A 143 -3.02 -9.12 -9.34
CA ASP A 143 -2.75 -8.74 -7.95
C ASP A 143 -3.00 -7.23 -7.70
N THR A 144 -2.54 -6.36 -8.61
CA THR A 144 -2.76 -4.91 -8.52
C THR A 144 -4.25 -4.57 -8.63
N ALA A 145 -4.96 -5.23 -9.55
CA ALA A 145 -6.41 -5.11 -9.67
C ALA A 145 -7.13 -5.55 -8.39
N GLY A 146 -6.70 -6.68 -7.83
CA GLY A 146 -7.23 -7.21 -6.58
C GLY A 146 -7.06 -6.24 -5.41
N LEU A 147 -5.88 -5.60 -5.30
CA LEU A 147 -5.63 -4.57 -4.30
C LEU A 147 -6.53 -3.35 -4.46
N ILE A 148 -6.73 -2.87 -5.69
CA ILE A 148 -7.59 -1.72 -5.96
C ILE A 148 -9.04 -2.02 -5.56
N VAL A 149 -9.56 -3.18 -5.98
CA VAL A 149 -10.92 -3.60 -5.64
C VAL A 149 -11.07 -3.83 -4.13
N CYS A 150 -10.09 -4.48 -3.49
CA CYS A 150 -10.08 -4.69 -2.04
C CYS A 150 -10.10 -3.36 -1.27
N GLY A 151 -9.28 -2.39 -1.68
CA GLY A 151 -9.27 -1.05 -1.11
C GLY A 151 -10.60 -0.32 -1.27
N ALA A 152 -11.23 -0.41 -2.45
CA ALA A 152 -12.55 0.14 -2.68
C ALA A 152 -13.62 -0.50 -1.77
N MET A 153 -13.56 -1.81 -1.56
CA MET A 153 -14.47 -2.53 -0.67
C MET A 153 -14.31 -2.09 0.78
N PHE A 154 -13.09 -1.96 1.30
CA PHE A 154 -12.86 -1.45 2.66
C PHE A 154 -13.36 -0.02 2.83
N TRP A 155 -13.16 0.82 1.81
CA TRP A 155 -13.66 2.18 1.83
C TRP A 155 -15.19 2.23 1.84
N LEU A 156 -15.85 1.40 1.03
CA LEU A 156 -17.31 1.27 1.01
C LEU A 156 -17.85 0.79 2.36
N VAL A 157 -17.23 -0.21 2.98
CA VAL A 157 -17.61 -0.68 4.32
C VAL A 157 -17.54 0.46 5.33
N GLY A 158 -16.44 1.21 5.35
CA GLY A 158 -16.30 2.35 6.26
C GLY A 158 -17.32 3.47 5.98
N TRP A 159 -17.69 3.71 4.72
CA TRP A 159 -18.78 4.64 4.40
C TRP A 159 -20.12 4.13 4.92
N ILE A 160 -20.50 2.89 4.62
CA ILE A 160 -21.76 2.30 5.07
C ILE A 160 -21.87 2.35 6.61
N MET A 161 -20.77 2.06 7.32
CA MET A 161 -20.72 2.16 8.79
C MET A 161 -21.01 3.59 9.28
N ARG A 162 -20.35 4.59 8.70
CA ARG A 162 -20.58 6.00 9.05
C ARG A 162 -22.03 6.42 8.81
N GLU A 163 -22.59 6.00 7.69
CA GLU A 163 -23.98 6.31 7.33
C GLU A 163 -24.96 5.66 8.33
N ALA A 164 -24.71 4.41 8.70
CA ALA A 164 -25.51 3.71 9.70
C ALA A 164 -25.43 4.38 11.09
N ILE A 165 -24.24 4.83 11.51
CA ILE A 165 -24.06 5.58 12.76
C ILE A 165 -24.84 6.88 12.72
N ARG A 166 -24.72 7.66 11.64
CA ARG A 166 -25.47 8.92 11.47
C ARG A 166 -26.99 8.69 11.57
N ILE A 167 -27.52 7.68 10.89
CA ILE A 167 -28.96 7.37 10.93
C ILE A 167 -29.40 6.94 12.33
N ALA A 168 -28.56 6.21 13.07
CA ALA A 168 -28.84 5.83 14.45
C ALA A 168 -28.89 7.06 15.38
N ASP A 169 -27.89 7.94 15.29
CA ASP A 169 -27.82 9.17 16.07
C ASP A 169 -29.02 10.10 15.78
N ASP A 170 -29.41 10.23 14.50
CA ASP A 170 -30.57 11.02 14.09
C ASP A 170 -31.85 10.44 14.73
N ASN A 171 -32.05 9.12 14.66
CA ASN A 171 -33.23 8.46 15.24
C ASN A 171 -33.31 8.58 16.77
N GLU A 172 -32.19 8.52 17.47
CA GLU A 172 -32.15 8.74 18.93
C GLU A 172 -32.49 10.19 19.30
N GLY A 173 -32.23 11.15 18.42
CA GLY A 173 -32.62 12.56 18.61
C GLY A 173 -34.11 12.86 18.36
N PHE A 174 -34.85 11.95 17.72
CA PHE A 174 -36.29 12.11 17.43
C PHE A 174 -37.21 11.45 18.47
N VAL A 175 -36.67 10.61 19.37
CA VAL A 175 -37.40 9.96 20.49
C VAL A 175 -37.25 10.79 21.76
#